data_AF-A9VI68-F1
#
_entry.id   AF-A9VI68-F1
#
_cell.length_a   1.000
_cell.length_b   1.000
_cell.length_c   1.000
_cell.angle_alpha   90.00
_cell.angle_beta   90.00
_cell.angle_gamma   90.00
#
_symmetry.space_group_name_H-M   'P 1'
#
loop_
_entity.id
_entity.type
_entity.pdbx_description
1 polymer ?
#
loop_
_entity_poly.entity_id
_entity_poly.type
_entity_poly.pdbx_seq_one_letter_code
_entity_poly.pdbx_strand_id
1 'polypeptide(L)'
;MDVVRRLEQAEYYVDLLFKMIDEEKCPFYSLIIKKKARKKDIERILKLCEKLNEQYVVEKAEGLLLFDALLDQFEKALPHQLEVYETAEALAKQGLFVPLMNEFLRMIAKG
;
A
#
# COMPACT_ATOMS: atom_id res chain seq x y z
N MET A 1 -14.46 32.36 0.36
CA MET A 1 -15.13 31.82 -0.85
C MET A 1 -14.12 31.43 -1.93
N ASP A 2 -13.10 32.25 -2.21
CA ASP A 2 -12.16 31.96 -3.32
C ASP A 2 -11.28 30.73 -3.10
N VAL A 3 -10.84 30.47 -1.85
CA VAL A 3 -10.01 29.28 -1.55
C VAL A 3 -10.78 27.98 -1.79
N VAL A 4 -12.06 27.94 -1.41
CA VAL A 4 -12.92 26.75 -1.59
C VAL A 4 -13.14 26.48 -3.08
N ARG A 5 -13.48 27.51 -3.87
CA ARG A 5 -13.66 27.38 -5.32
C ARG A 5 -12.37 26.93 -6.03
N ARG A 6 -11.21 27.44 -5.58
CA ARG A 6 -9.90 27.00 -6.09
C ARG A 6 -9.60 25.54 -5.74
N LEU A 7 -10.02 25.09 -4.55
CA LEU A 7 -9.86 23.70 -4.13
C LEU A 7 -10.77 22.77 -4.95
N GLU A 8 -12.04 23.11 -5.12
CA GLU A 8 -12.99 22.36 -5.97
C GLU A 8 -12.46 22.22 -7.40
N GLN A 9 -11.90 23.31 -7.96
CA GLN A 9 -11.30 23.29 -9.29
C GLN A 9 -10.06 22.36 -9.36
N ALA A 10 -9.25 22.33 -8.30
CA ALA A 10 -8.08 21.46 -8.22
C ALA A 10 -8.50 19.99 -8.09
N GLU A 11 -9.48 19.68 -7.25
CA GLU A 11 -10.05 18.33 -7.10
C GLU A 11 -10.62 17.83 -8.42
N TYR A 12 -11.36 18.67 -9.15
CA TYR A 12 -11.86 18.35 -10.49
C TYR A 12 -10.74 18.01 -11.48
N TYR A 13 -9.65 18.78 -11.50
CA TYR A 13 -8.51 18.49 -12.37
C TYR A 13 -7.78 17.20 -11.96
N VAL A 14 -7.66 16.91 -10.66
CA VAL A 14 -7.11 15.64 -10.17
C VAL A 14 -7.96 14.47 -10.63
N ASP A 15 -9.30 14.58 -10.56
CA ASP A 15 -10.21 13.54 -11.03
C ASP A 15 -10.08 13.30 -12.55
N LEU A 16 -9.89 14.35 -13.34
CA LEU A 16 -9.65 14.21 -14.79
C LEU A 16 -8.30 13.55 -15.07
N LEU A 17 -7.24 13.95 -14.37
CA LEU A 17 -5.92 13.33 -14.49
C LEU A 17 -5.97 11.85 -14.11
N PHE A 18 -6.73 11.50 -13.07
CA PHE A 18 -6.88 10.13 -12.63
C PHE A 18 -7.51 9.23 -13.71
N LYS A 19 -8.46 9.75 -14.50
CA LYS A 19 -9.04 9.01 -15.64
C LYS A 19 -8.06 8.73 -16.78
N MET A 20 -6.92 9.43 -16.82
CA MET A 20 -5.87 9.24 -17.82
C MET A 20 -4.77 8.28 -17.35
N ILE A 21 -4.76 7.92 -16.07
CA ILE A 21 -3.76 7.03 -15.50
C ILE A 21 -4.03 5.59 -15.95
N ASP A 22 -2.96 4.94 -16.40
CA ASP A 22 -2.94 3.51 -16.61
C ASP A 22 -2.77 2.82 -15.25
N GLU A 23 -3.87 2.37 -14.67
CA GLU A 23 -3.89 1.84 -13.31
C GLU A 23 -3.00 0.60 -13.14
N GLU A 24 -2.76 -0.16 -14.21
CA GLU A 24 -1.89 -1.34 -14.19
C GLU A 24 -0.42 -0.97 -13.94
N LYS A 25 0.00 0.26 -14.26
CA LYS A 25 1.37 0.74 -14.04
C LYS A 25 1.61 1.29 -12.64
N CYS A 26 0.55 1.76 -11.98
CA CYS A 26 0.65 2.30 -10.62
C CYS A 26 -0.53 1.87 -9.73
N PRO A 27 -0.72 0.56 -9.54
CA PRO A 27 -1.91 0.02 -8.87
C PRO A 27 -2.03 0.47 -7.41
N PHE A 28 -0.92 0.61 -6.68
CA PHE A 28 -0.96 1.11 -5.30
C PHE A 28 -1.34 2.60 -5.24
N TYR A 29 -0.80 3.43 -6.13
CA TYR A 29 -1.20 4.84 -6.17
C TYR A 29 -2.66 5.01 -6.59
N SER A 30 -3.13 4.18 -7.53
CA SER A 30 -4.54 4.13 -7.92
C SER A 30 -5.43 3.74 -6.74
N LEU A 31 -5.02 2.73 -5.97
CA LEU A 31 -5.74 2.26 -4.79
C LEU A 31 -5.89 3.37 -3.74
N ILE A 32 -4.80 4.05 -3.36
CA ILE A 32 -4.86 5.09 -2.32
C ILE A 32 -5.69 6.31 -2.74
N ILE A 33 -5.70 6.67 -4.02
CA ILE A 33 -6.54 7.75 -4.56
C ILE A 33 -8.01 7.34 -4.51
N LYS A 34 -8.35 6.14 -5.02
CA LYS A 34 -9.73 5.62 -5.04
C LYS A 34 -10.33 5.48 -3.64
N LYS A 35 -9.53 5.01 -2.68
CA LYS A 35 -9.96 4.82 -1.29
C LYS A 35 -9.84 6.11 -0.46
N LYS A 36 -9.47 7.24 -1.09
CA LYS A 36 -9.28 8.56 -0.46
C LYS A 36 -8.39 8.50 0.79
N ALA A 37 -7.31 7.73 0.69
CA ALA A 37 -6.45 7.49 1.82
C ALA A 37 -5.67 8.75 2.20
N ARG A 38 -5.55 8.99 3.51
CA ARG A 38 -4.91 10.19 4.03
C ARG A 38 -3.40 10.06 3.89
N LYS A 39 -2.75 11.13 3.43
CA LYS A 39 -1.29 11.22 3.28
C LYS A 39 -0.52 10.67 4.49
N LYS A 40 -0.87 11.13 5.71
CA LYS A 40 -0.20 10.70 6.95
C LYS A 40 -0.25 9.19 7.18
N ASP A 41 -1.33 8.55 6.77
CA ASP A 41 -1.55 7.12 6.99
C ASP A 41 -0.75 6.31 5.94
N ILE A 42 -0.68 6.83 4.71
CA ILE A 42 0.13 6.26 3.62
C ILE A 42 1.63 6.39 3.91
N GLU A 43 2.09 7.55 4.38
CA GLU A 43 3.50 7.73 4.76
C GLU A 43 3.90 6.81 5.91
N ARG A 44 3.00 6.63 6.89
CA ARG A 44 3.22 5.71 8.01
C ARG A 44 3.35 4.27 7.54
N ILE A 45 2.48 3.81 6.63
CA ILE A 45 2.54 2.42 6.18
C ILE A 45 3.73 2.15 5.28
N LEU A 46 4.09 3.07 4.38
CA LEU A 46 5.28 2.91 3.53
C LEU A 46 6.55 2.80 4.38
N LYS A 47 6.69 3.65 5.41
CA LYS A 47 7.79 3.59 6.37
C LYS A 47 7.79 2.28 7.17
N LEU A 48 6.62 1.75 7.52
CA LEU A 48 6.53 0.44 8.17
C LEU A 48 6.95 -0.67 7.20
N CYS A 49 6.49 -0.64 5.95
CA CYS A 49 6.86 -1.64 4.94
C CYS A 49 8.37 -1.65 4.66
N GLU A 50 9.04 -0.49 4.66
CA GLU A 50 10.51 -0.41 4.59
C GLU A 50 11.15 -1.22 5.72
N LYS A 51 10.76 -0.93 6.98
CA LYS A 51 11.29 -1.63 8.15
C LYS A 51 10.98 -3.14 8.12
N LEU A 52 9.74 -3.51 7.81
CA LEU A 52 9.33 -4.92 7.75
C LEU A 52 10.05 -5.67 6.63
N ASN A 53 10.33 -5.01 5.50
CA ASN A 53 11.03 -5.64 4.38
C ASN A 53 12.50 -5.87 4.71
N GLU A 54 13.16 -4.91 5.39
CA GLU A 54 14.51 -5.11 5.92
C GLU A 54 14.57 -6.28 6.90
N GLN A 55 13.63 -6.33 7.85
CA GLN A 55 13.52 -7.40 8.83
C GLN A 55 13.30 -8.76 8.14
N TYR A 56 12.37 -8.83 7.18
CA TYR A 56 12.10 -10.04 6.40
C TYR A 56 13.33 -10.55 5.67
N VAL A 57 14.10 -9.67 5.02
CA VAL A 57 15.32 -10.07 4.30
C VAL A 57 16.34 -10.70 5.24
N VAL A 58 16.53 -10.13 6.44
CA VAL A 58 17.43 -10.66 7.46
C VAL A 58 16.94 -12.01 7.98
N GLU A 59 15.69 -12.07 8.45
CA GLU A 59 15.10 -13.28 9.01
C GLU A 59 15.06 -14.44 7.99
N LYS A 60 14.80 -14.15 6.72
CA LYS A 60 14.82 -15.14 5.64
C LYS A 60 16.23 -15.67 5.39
N ALA A 61 17.25 -14.82 5.45
CA ALA A 61 18.65 -15.22 5.32
C ALA A 61 19.12 -16.08 6.51
N GLU A 62 18.56 -15.85 7.70
CA GLU A 62 18.79 -16.65 8.90
C GLU A 62 18.01 -17.97 8.93
N GLY A 63 17.16 -18.22 7.93
CA GLY A 63 16.42 -19.47 7.77
C GLY A 63 15.05 -19.51 8.44
N LEU A 64 14.50 -18.36 8.85
CA LEU A 64 13.14 -18.28 9.38
C LEU A 64 12.11 -18.67 8.31
N LEU A 65 11.10 -19.44 8.72
CA LEU A 65 10.05 -19.96 7.84
C LEU A 65 8.67 -19.35 8.08
N LEU A 66 8.48 -18.69 9.24
CA LEU A 66 7.20 -18.15 9.68
C LEU A 66 7.32 -16.64 9.89
N PHE A 67 6.41 -15.88 9.30
CA PHE A 67 6.43 -14.41 9.29
C PHE A 67 5.12 -13.81 9.78
N ASP A 68 4.33 -14.56 10.56
CA ASP A 68 2.99 -14.14 11.03
C ASP A 68 3.07 -12.83 11.81
N ALA A 69 4.14 -12.64 12.59
CA ALA A 69 4.37 -11.40 13.32
C ALA A 69 4.59 -10.18 12.40
N LEU A 70 5.15 -10.36 11.19
CA LEU A 70 5.30 -9.27 10.22
C LEU A 70 3.97 -8.96 9.54
N LEU A 71 3.20 -10.00 9.20
CA LEU A 71 1.87 -9.86 8.61
C LEU A 71 0.92 -9.15 9.58
N ASP A 72 0.87 -9.60 10.84
CA ASP A 72 0.08 -8.97 11.91
C ASP A 72 0.38 -7.46 12.06
N GLN A 73 1.64 -7.08 11.95
CA GLN A 73 2.05 -5.67 12.03
C GLN A 73 1.57 -4.88 10.82
N PHE A 74 1.65 -5.47 9.62
CA PHE A 74 1.14 -4.86 8.40
C PHE A 74 -0.38 -4.65 8.46
N GLU A 75 -1.14 -5.67 8.87
CA GLU A 75 -2.60 -5.61 9.03
C GLU A 75 -3.03 -4.53 10.02
N LYS A 76 -2.40 -4.47 11.20
CA LYS A 76 -2.72 -3.48 12.24
C LYS A 76 -2.41 -2.04 11.84
N ALA A 77 -1.47 -1.85 10.91
CA ALA A 77 -1.06 -0.52 10.47
C ALA A 77 -1.93 0.04 9.33
N LEU A 78 -2.61 -0.85 8.59
CA LEU A 78 -3.47 -0.49 7.48
C LEU A 78 -4.65 0.39 7.94
N PRO A 79 -4.93 1.50 7.24
CA PRO A 79 -6.15 2.25 7.45
C PRO A 79 -7.37 1.40 7.12
N HIS A 80 -8.49 1.60 7.83
CA HIS A 80 -9.72 0.82 7.63
C HIS A 80 -10.30 0.84 6.20
N GLN A 81 -9.92 1.81 5.37
CA GLN A 81 -10.34 1.87 3.97
C GLN A 81 -9.50 1.00 3.02
N LEU A 82 -8.36 0.47 3.49
CA LEU A 82 -7.45 -0.37 2.71
C LEU A 82 -7.57 -1.81 3.21
N GLU A 83 -7.79 -2.73 2.28
CA GLU A 83 -7.85 -4.16 2.56
C GLU A 83 -6.44 -4.77 2.44
N VAL A 84 -6.13 -5.78 3.26
CA VAL A 84 -4.78 -6.35 3.41
C VAL A 84 -4.30 -6.98 2.12
N TYR A 85 -5.10 -7.88 1.55
CA TYR A 85 -4.77 -8.57 0.31
C TYR A 85 -4.69 -7.59 -0.87
N GLU A 86 -5.68 -6.73 -1.04
CA GLU A 86 -5.73 -5.69 -2.09
C GLU A 86 -4.49 -4.77 -2.03
N THR A 87 -4.08 -4.37 -0.82
CA THR A 87 -2.93 -3.49 -0.64
C THR A 87 -1.61 -4.21 -0.89
N ALA A 88 -1.45 -5.43 -0.38
CA ALA A 88 -0.24 -6.23 -0.62
C ALA A 88 -0.08 -6.54 -2.12
N GLU A 89 -1.16 -6.88 -2.81
CA GLU A 89 -1.16 -7.13 -4.24
C GLU A 89 -0.79 -5.88 -5.03
N ALA A 90 -1.38 -4.73 -4.71
CA ALA A 90 -1.10 -3.47 -5.37
C ALA A 90 0.34 -3.01 -5.17
N LEU A 91 0.90 -3.17 -3.95
CA LEU A 91 2.31 -2.89 -3.66
C LEU A 91 3.23 -3.80 -4.48
N ALA A 92 2.97 -5.12 -4.49
CA ALA A 92 3.76 -6.09 -5.25
C ALA A 92 3.75 -5.81 -6.76
N LYS A 93 2.56 -5.59 -7.35
CA LYS A 93 2.39 -5.29 -8.78
C LYS A 93 3.07 -3.98 -9.17
N GLN A 94 3.09 -2.99 -8.28
CA GLN A 94 3.80 -1.72 -8.50
C GLN A 94 5.32 -1.83 -8.31
N GLY A 95 5.84 -2.98 -7.88
CA GLY A 95 7.27 -3.19 -7.66
C GLY A 95 7.79 -2.70 -6.29
N LEU A 96 6.89 -2.50 -5.32
CA LEU A 96 7.23 -2.02 -3.97
C LEU A 96 7.28 -3.18 -2.98
N PHE A 97 8.39 -3.31 -2.25
CA PHE A 97 8.59 -4.33 -1.20
C PHE A 97 8.28 -5.76 -1.66
N VAL A 98 8.57 -6.06 -2.94
CA VAL A 98 8.12 -7.26 -3.65
C VAL A 98 8.36 -8.57 -2.88
N PRO A 99 9.53 -8.82 -2.26
CA PRO A 99 9.76 -10.06 -1.52
C PRO A 99 8.78 -10.22 -0.35
N LEU A 100 8.63 -9.17 0.46
CA LEU A 100 7.73 -9.14 1.61
C LEU A 100 6.27 -9.31 1.19
N MET A 101 5.82 -8.53 0.20
CA MET A 101 4.42 -8.57 -0.26
C MET A 101 4.04 -9.93 -0.84
N ASN A 102 4.95 -10.56 -1.59
CA ASN A 102 4.72 -11.92 -2.10
C ASN A 102 4.64 -12.97 -0.98
N GLU A 103 5.41 -12.82 0.10
CA GLU A 103 5.28 -13.69 1.27
C GLU A 103 3.91 -13.49 1.94
N PHE A 104 3.49 -12.24 2.17
CA PHE A 104 2.17 -11.95 2.74
C PHE A 104 1.03 -12.52 1.91
N LEU A 105 1.04 -12.33 0.59
CA LEU A 105 0.04 -12.90 -0.30
C LEU A 105 -0.02 -14.44 -0.22
N ARG A 106 1.14 -15.11 -0.11
CA ARG A 106 1.20 -16.57 0.08
C ARG A 106 0.66 -17.02 1.42
N MET A 107 0.89 -16.26 2.48
CA MET A 107 0.39 -16.56 3.82
C MET A 107 -1.13 -16.41 3.88
N ILE A 108 -1.66 -15.30 3.33
CA ILE A 108 -3.10 -15.02 3.26
C ILE A 108 -3.83 -16.08 2.42
N ALA A 109 -3.26 -16.51 1.28
CA ALA A 109 -3.88 -17.53 0.43
C ALA A 109 -3.90 -18.94 1.03
N LYS A 110 -3.17 -19.18 2.14
CA LYS A 110 -3.13 -20.47 2.86
C LYS A 110 -4.07 -20.53 4.06
N GLY A 111 -4.61 -19.39 4.51
CA GLY A 111 -5.60 -19.29 5.59
C GLY A 111 -7.02 -19.35 5.05
#